data_AF-A0A8S3CIL8-F1
#
_entry.id   AF-A0A8S3CIL8-F1
#
_cell.length_a   1.000
_cell.length_b   1.000
_cell.length_c   1.000
_cell.angle_alpha   90.00
_cell.angle_beta   90.00
_cell.angle_gamma   90.00
#
_symmetry.space_group_name_H-M   'P 1'
#
loop_
_entity.id
_entity.type
_entity.pdbx_description
1 polymer ?
#
loop_
_entity_poly.entity_id
_entity_poly.type
_entity_poly.pdbx_seq_one_letter_code
_entity_poly.pdbx_strand_id
1 'polypeptide(L)'
;APSDSTEQTPAFLMFGRHPRQPLDLCLPSPVSVDQFPTATALSDYRKRLLADLLPAYVTTRELLDISHQKQATQYNQHHRP
;
A
#
# COMPACT_ATOMS: atom_id res chain seq x y z
N ALA A 1 3.47 31.99 -18.75
CA ALA A 1 3.97 31.56 -20.07
C ALA A 1 5.30 30.84 -19.89
N PRO A 2 5.67 29.88 -20.76
CA PRO A 2 7.00 29.26 -20.76
C PRO A 2 8.10 30.29 -21.01
N SER A 3 9.33 30.03 -20.52
CA SER A 3 10.48 30.91 -20.80
C SER A 3 10.98 30.67 -22.22
N ASP A 4 11.36 31.73 -22.94
CA ASP A 4 11.88 31.61 -24.31
C ASP A 4 13.23 30.88 -24.38
N SER A 5 13.98 30.85 -23.28
CA SER A 5 15.29 30.20 -23.19
C SER A 5 15.25 28.70 -22.89
N THR A 6 14.18 28.23 -22.27
CA THR A 6 14.06 26.84 -21.82
C THR A 6 12.84 26.13 -22.39
N GLU A 7 11.92 26.87 -23.00
CA GLU A 7 10.59 26.42 -23.44
C GLU A 7 9.74 25.80 -22.30
N GLN A 8 10.18 25.97 -21.06
CA GLN A 8 9.57 25.38 -19.86
C GLN A 8 8.97 26.49 -18.99
N THR A 9 7.89 26.17 -18.28
CA THR A 9 7.32 27.13 -17.33
C THR A 9 8.17 27.23 -16.05
N PRO A 10 8.22 28.39 -15.37
CA PRO A 10 8.95 28.49 -14.10
C PRO A 10 8.50 27.46 -13.06
N ALA A 11 7.20 27.15 -13.02
CA ALA A 11 6.65 26.11 -12.16
C ALA A 11 7.21 24.72 -12.51
N PHE A 12 7.34 24.40 -13.79
CA PHE A 12 7.95 23.14 -14.23
C PHE A 12 9.43 23.07 -13.83
N LEU A 13 10.20 24.15 -13.95
CA LEU A 13 11.60 24.16 -13.56
C LEU A 13 11.79 23.96 -12.04
N MET A 14 10.85 24.45 -11.24
CA MET A 14 10.89 24.32 -9.78
C MET A 14 10.39 22.96 -9.27
N PHE A 15 9.36 22.40 -9.89
CA PHE A 15 8.64 21.23 -9.37
C PHE A 15 8.69 20.00 -10.28
N GLY A 16 9.22 20.13 -11.49
CA GLY A 16 9.26 19.06 -12.50
C GLY A 16 7.89 18.69 -13.07
N ARG A 17 7.83 17.55 -13.76
CA ARG A 17 6.57 16.96 -14.28
C ARG A 17 5.61 16.54 -13.16
N HIS A 18 6.16 16.09 -12.03
CA HIS A 18 5.40 15.53 -10.92
C HIS A 18 5.83 16.23 -9.63
N PRO A 19 5.03 17.17 -9.10
CA PRO A 19 5.37 17.85 -7.86
C PRO A 19 5.47 16.82 -6.73
N ARG A 20 6.65 16.75 -6.11
CA ARG A 20 6.91 15.81 -5.01
C ARG A 20 6.15 16.24 -3.76
N GLN A 21 5.44 15.31 -3.15
CA GLN A 21 4.85 15.48 -1.83
C GLN A 21 5.92 15.35 -0.75
N PRO A 22 5.72 15.88 0.47
CA PRO A 22 6.68 15.72 1.56
C PRO A 22 7.05 14.26 1.85
N LEU A 23 6.11 13.33 1.66
CA LEU A 23 6.33 11.89 1.81
C LEU A 23 7.33 11.34 0.78
N ASP A 24 7.35 11.90 -0.42
CA ASP A 24 8.24 11.47 -1.52
C ASP A 24 9.72 11.80 -1.23
N LEU A 25 10.02 12.64 -0.24
CA LEU A 25 11.38 12.90 0.23
C LEU A 25 11.93 11.78 1.12
N CYS A 26 11.03 11.04 1.78
CA CYS A 26 11.39 9.94 2.67
C CYS A 26 11.45 8.59 1.94
N LEU A 27 10.86 8.52 0.74
CA LEU A 27 10.83 7.33 -0.08
C LEU A 27 11.89 7.43 -1.18
N PRO A 28 12.50 6.30 -1.59
CA PRO A 28 13.42 6.30 -2.73
C PRO A 28 12.71 6.88 -3.95
N SER A 29 13.42 7.77 -4.67
CA SER A 29 12.86 8.42 -5.86
C SER A 29 12.30 7.34 -6.80
N PRO A 30 11.03 7.43 -7.21
CA PRO A 30 10.49 6.49 -8.17
C PRO A 30 11.37 6.54 -9.41
N VAL A 31 11.67 5.37 -9.96
CA VAL A 31 12.38 5.28 -11.24
C VAL A 31 11.50 6.03 -12.23
N SER A 32 12.00 7.14 -12.81
CA SER A 32 11.32 7.88 -13.87
C SER A 32 11.25 6.99 -15.10
N VAL A 33 10.30 6.05 -15.10
CA VAL A 33 9.92 5.32 -16.29
C VAL A 33 8.61 5.94 -16.71
N ASP A 34 8.63 6.69 -17.80
CA ASP A 34 7.42 7.07 -18.57
C ASP A 34 6.66 5.82 -19.11
N GLN A 35 7.01 4.62 -18.64
CA GLN A 35 6.28 3.40 -18.86
C GLN A 35 5.19 3.31 -17.80
N PHE A 36 3.97 3.65 -18.21
CA PHE A 36 2.78 3.14 -17.54
C PHE A 36 2.96 1.62 -17.33
N PRO A 37 2.66 1.10 -16.13
CA PRO A 37 2.79 -0.33 -15.91
C PRO A 37 1.90 -1.04 -16.93
N THR A 38 2.52 -1.89 -17.75
CA THR A 38 1.80 -2.74 -18.70
C THR A 38 0.75 -3.54 -17.93
N ALA A 39 -0.39 -3.84 -18.58
CA ALA A 39 -1.48 -4.59 -17.94
C ALA A 39 -1.01 -5.92 -17.29
N THR A 40 0.07 -6.50 -17.83
CA THR A 40 0.76 -7.67 -17.28
C THR A 40 1.44 -7.38 -15.93
N ALA A 41 2.16 -6.27 -15.79
CA ALA A 41 2.84 -5.89 -14.55
C ALA A 41 1.85 -5.65 -13.40
N LEU A 42 0.69 -5.04 -13.69
CA LEU A 42 -0.38 -4.86 -12.70
C LEU A 42 -1.02 -6.20 -12.28
N SER A 43 -1.24 -7.11 -13.23
CA SER A 43 -1.76 -8.44 -12.95
C SER A 43 -0.80 -9.24 -12.06
N ASP A 44 0.50 -9.19 -12.35
CA ASP A 44 1.52 -9.91 -11.59
C ASP A 44 1.75 -9.31 -10.20
N TYR A 45 1.62 -8.00 -10.07
CA TYR A 45 1.60 -7.34 -8.75
C TYR A 45 0.39 -7.78 -7.93
N ARG A 46 -0.82 -7.76 -8.53
CA ARG A 46 -2.04 -8.20 -7.84
C ARG A 46 -1.96 -9.65 -7.39
N LYS A 47 -1.43 -10.55 -8.22
CA LYS A 47 -1.26 -11.96 -7.88
C LYS A 47 -0.32 -12.14 -6.69
N ARG A 48 0.83 -11.44 -6.70
CA ARG A 48 1.78 -11.45 -5.58
C ARG A 48 1.15 -10.92 -4.30
N LEU A 49 0.48 -9.77 -4.39
CA LEU A 49 -0.20 -9.17 -3.25
C LEU A 49 -1.24 -10.12 -2.64
N LEU A 50 -2.06 -10.79 -3.47
CA LEU A 50 -3.03 -11.76 -2.97
C LEU A 50 -2.38 -13.01 -2.36
N ALA A 51 -1.28 -13.49 -2.96
CA ALA A 51 -0.53 -14.62 -2.44
C ALA A 51 0.07 -14.33 -1.06
N ASP A 52 0.48 -13.10 -0.80
CA ASP A 52 1.04 -12.69 0.49
C ASP A 52 -0.04 -12.41 1.54
N LEU A 53 -1.16 -11.81 1.12
CA LEU A 53 -2.19 -11.30 2.04
C LEU A 53 -3.19 -12.38 2.48
N LEU A 54 -3.48 -13.36 1.62
CA LEU A 54 -4.42 -14.44 1.95
C LEU A 54 -3.94 -15.31 3.12
N PRO A 55 -2.68 -15.81 3.15
CA PRO A 55 -2.19 -16.59 4.28
C PRO A 55 -2.21 -15.78 5.59
N ALA A 56 -1.77 -14.53 5.55
CA ALA A 56 -1.76 -13.65 6.72
C ALA A 56 -3.19 -13.42 7.26
N TYR A 57 -4.16 -13.21 6.37
CA TYR A 57 -5.56 -13.09 6.74
C TYR A 57 -6.13 -14.37 7.37
N VAL A 58 -5.83 -15.53 6.80
CA VAL A 58 -6.29 -16.83 7.34
C VAL A 58 -5.72 -17.04 8.74
N THR A 59 -4.41 -16.86 8.92
CA THR A 59 -3.76 -17.04 10.23
C THR A 59 -4.31 -16.10 11.28
N THR A 60 -4.51 -14.82 10.95
CA THR A 60 -5.07 -13.84 11.89
C THR A 60 -6.51 -14.18 12.26
N ARG A 61 -7.30 -14.68 11.31
CA ARG A 61 -8.67 -15.11 11.56
C ARG A 61 -8.74 -16.35 12.46
N GLU A 62 -7.87 -17.33 12.24
CA GLU A 62 -7.76 -18.52 13.11
C GLU A 62 -7.40 -18.13 14.56
N LEU A 63 -6.44 -17.23 14.72
CA LEU A 63 -6.07 -16.72 16.06
C LEU A 63 -7.22 -15.99 16.74
N LEU A 64 -8.02 -15.23 15.98
CA LEU A 64 -9.20 -14.55 16.50
C LEU A 64 -10.26 -15.56 16.98
N ASP A 65 -10.52 -16.61 16.21
CA ASP A 65 -11.49 -17.65 16.58
C ASP A 65 -11.05 -18.40 17.85
N ILE A 66 -9.76 -18.72 17.98
CA ILE A 66 -9.19 -19.30 19.20
C ILE A 66 -9.38 -18.36 20.40
N SER A 67 -9.14 -17.06 20.22
CA SER A 67 -9.34 -16.06 21.26
C SER A 67 -10.80 -16.00 21.72
N HIS A 68 -11.75 -16.00 20.79
CA HIS A 68 -13.18 -16.00 21.10
C HIS A 68 -13.61 -17.27 21.84
N GLN A 69 -13.13 -18.45 21.43
CA GLN A 69 -13.42 -19.70 22.15
C GLN A 69 -12.88 -19.67 23.59
N LYS A 70 -11.67 -19.14 23.78
CA LYS A 70 -11.07 -18.97 25.10
C LYS A 70 -11.89 -18.01 25.98
N GLN A 71 -12.37 -16.91 25.40
CA GLN A 71 -13.22 -15.97 26.13
C GLN A 71 -14.58 -16.59 26.49
N ALA A 72 -15.20 -17.32 25.58
CA ALA A 72 -16.48 -18.00 25.81
C ALA A 72 -16.36 -19.08 26.91
N THR A 73 -15.28 -19.85 26.91
CA THR A 73 -15.02 -20.84 27.96
C THR A 73 -14.80 -20.21 29.33
N GLN A 74 -14.02 -19.11 29.40
CA GLN A 74 -13.86 -18.35 30.65
C GLN A 74 -15.18 -17.77 31.14
N TYR A 75 -15.97 -17.16 30.26
CA TYR A 75 -17.29 -16.64 30.60
C TYR A 75 -18.19 -17.73 31.18
N ASN A 76 -18.28 -18.88 30.52
CA ASN A 76 -19.10 -20.01 30.98
C ASN A 76 -18.61 -20.63 32.31
N GLN A 77 -17.30 -20.58 32.60
CA GLN A 77 -16.76 -21.02 33.89
C GLN A 77 -17.13 -20.07 35.04
N HIS A 78 -17.14 -18.76 34.78
CA HIS A 78 -17.46 -17.73 35.76
C HIS A 78 -18.97 -17.53 35.94
N HIS A 79 -19.78 -18.00 35.00
CA HIS A 79 -21.23 -17.83 34.97
C HIS A 79 -22.00 -19.16 35.13
N ARG A 80 -21.40 -20.16 35.79
CA ARG A 80 -22.13 -21.36 36.25
C ARG A 80 -23.04 -21.01 37.44
N PRO A 81 -24.32 -21.42 37.45
CA PRO A 81 -25.19 -21.31 38.62
C PRO A 81 -24.73 -22.19 39.77
#